data_AF-A0A0R1MU30-F1
#
_entry.id   AF-A0A0R1MU30-F1
#
_cell.length_a   1.000
_cell.length_b   1.000
_cell.length_c   1.000
_cell.angle_alpha   90.00
_cell.angle_beta   90.00
_cell.angle_gamma   90.00
#
_symmetry.space_group_name_H-M   'P 1'
#
loop_
_entity.id
_entity.type
_entity.pdbx_description
1 polymer ?
#
loop_
_entity_poly.entity_id
_entity_poly.type
_entity_poly.pdbx_seq_one_letter_code
_entity_poly.pdbx_strand_id
1 'polypeptide(L)'
;MATKFDVIYKAFLNSVDSYEFNAIDDEELEETLWGYLDSGRVLFVTYSKDLYDVDLENKQFNVNLNGFEISMLAKAMKLEWISRTKNSEEMMKKSIGDRDYQAVQGYNYIAQLSKVERQLRTEIQEGLVDYEYSQAALYGEMG
;
A
#
# COMPACT_ATOMS: atom_id res chain seq x y z
N MET A 1 -21.48 -4.06 7.49
CA MET A 1 -20.89 -5.35 7.07
C MET A 1 -19.38 -5.24 7.24
N ALA A 2 -18.70 -6.33 7.54
CA ALA A 2 -17.24 -6.35 7.65
C ALA A 2 -16.59 -6.54 6.25
N THR A 3 -15.37 -6.05 6.06
CA THR A 3 -14.61 -6.22 4.79
C THR A 3 -13.42 -7.15 4.99
N LYS A 4 -13.36 -8.23 4.21
CA LYS A 4 -12.25 -9.21 4.24
C LYS A 4 -10.96 -8.61 3.66
N PHE A 5 -9.81 -8.96 4.24
CA PHE A 5 -8.49 -8.53 3.76
C PHE A 5 -8.22 -8.98 2.32
N ASP A 6 -8.67 -10.18 1.95
CA ASP A 6 -8.57 -10.76 0.61
C ASP A 6 -9.07 -9.81 -0.51
N VAL A 7 -10.10 -9.01 -0.24
CA VAL A 7 -10.62 -8.04 -1.22
C VAL A 7 -9.59 -6.94 -1.51
N ILE A 8 -8.88 -6.47 -0.47
CA ILE A 8 -7.82 -5.48 -0.60
C ILE A 8 -6.57 -6.13 -1.23
N TYR A 9 -6.22 -7.35 -0.80
CA TYR A 9 -5.08 -8.10 -1.34
C TYR A 9 -5.20 -8.30 -2.85
N LYS A 10 -6.37 -8.70 -3.34
CA LYS A 10 -6.64 -8.84 -4.78
C LYS A 10 -6.48 -7.52 -5.51
N ALA A 11 -6.98 -6.42 -4.96
CA ALA A 11 -6.82 -5.09 -5.55
C ALA A 11 -5.34 -4.67 -5.63
N PHE A 12 -4.56 -4.98 -4.59
CA PHE A 12 -3.11 -4.75 -4.57
C PHE A 12 -2.38 -5.63 -5.60
N LEU A 13 -2.59 -6.95 -5.57
CA LEU A 13 -1.93 -7.92 -6.46
C LEU A 13 -2.22 -7.61 -7.94
N ASN A 14 -3.44 -7.19 -8.28
CA ASN A 14 -3.78 -6.78 -9.65
C ASN A 14 -3.08 -5.49 -10.10
N SER A 15 -2.50 -4.73 -9.16
CA SER A 15 -1.84 -3.44 -9.42
C SER A 15 -0.31 -3.55 -9.54
N VAL A 16 0.25 -4.72 -9.26
CA VAL A 16 1.69 -5.00 -9.26
C VAL A 16 1.98 -6.22 -10.12
N ASP A 17 3.13 -6.23 -10.78
CA ASP A 17 3.61 -7.39 -11.53
C ASP A 17 4.89 -7.85 -10.84
N SER A 18 4.79 -8.90 -10.03
CA SER A 18 5.90 -9.41 -9.22
C SER A 18 5.98 -10.93 -9.31
N TYR A 19 7.10 -11.41 -9.84
CA TYR A 19 7.43 -12.84 -9.85
C TYR A 19 7.69 -13.40 -8.45
N GLU A 20 8.05 -12.55 -7.48
CA GLU A 20 8.33 -12.97 -6.09
C GLU A 20 7.08 -13.51 -5.41
N PHE A 21 5.91 -12.90 -5.65
CA PHE A 21 4.65 -13.38 -5.07
C PHE A 21 4.20 -14.73 -5.65
N ASN A 22 4.65 -15.08 -6.86
CA ASN A 22 4.38 -16.38 -7.46
C ASN A 22 5.36 -17.48 -6.97
N ALA A 23 6.45 -17.10 -6.31
CA ALA A 23 7.54 -17.99 -5.91
C ALA A 23 7.46 -18.43 -4.44
N ILE A 24 6.64 -17.75 -3.63
CA ILE A 24 6.39 -18.08 -2.22
C ILE A 24 5.08 -18.86 -2.08
N ASP A 25 4.94 -19.60 -0.98
CA ASP A 25 3.70 -20.33 -0.70
C ASP A 25 2.57 -19.41 -0.20
N ASP A 26 1.34 -19.92 -0.17
CA ASP A 26 0.15 -19.14 0.16
C ASP A 26 0.18 -18.57 1.59
N GLU A 27 0.80 -19.27 2.55
CA GLU A 27 0.88 -18.83 3.95
C GLU A 27 1.89 -17.68 4.08
N GLU A 28 3.08 -17.83 3.50
CA GLU A 28 4.10 -16.77 3.45
C GLU A 28 3.61 -15.54 2.65
N LEU A 29 2.87 -15.77 1.57
CA LEU A 29 2.25 -14.70 0.77
C LEU A 29 1.26 -13.92 1.62
N GLU A 30 0.40 -14.60 2.36
CA GLU A 30 -0.59 -13.94 3.19
C GLU A 30 0.04 -13.13 4.32
N GLU A 31 1.05 -13.65 5.00
CA GLU A 31 1.82 -12.89 6.01
C GLU A 31 2.48 -11.65 5.40
N THR A 32 3.05 -11.79 4.21
CA THR A 32 3.66 -10.69 3.47
C THR A 32 2.65 -9.60 3.13
N LEU A 33 1.49 -10.00 2.59
CA LEU A 33 0.40 -9.10 2.24
C LEU A 33 -0.21 -8.41 3.46
N TRP A 34 -0.37 -9.13 4.56
CA TRP A 34 -0.75 -8.54 5.84
C TRP A 34 0.27 -7.51 6.30
N GLY A 35 1.56 -7.81 6.22
CA GLY A 35 2.62 -6.85 6.57
C GLY A 35 2.55 -5.55 5.78
N TYR A 36 2.21 -5.61 4.48
CA TYR A 36 1.98 -4.40 3.68
C TYR A 36 0.70 -3.67 4.06
N LEU A 37 -0.39 -4.39 4.30
CA LEU A 37 -1.67 -3.79 4.69
C LEU A 37 -1.58 -3.10 6.05
N ASP A 38 -0.97 -3.76 7.04
CA ASP A 38 -0.78 -3.25 8.39
C ASP A 38 0.13 -2.01 8.42
N SER A 39 1.20 -2.02 7.62
CA SER A 39 2.08 -0.85 7.49
C SER A 39 1.37 0.30 6.75
N GLY A 40 0.65 -0.01 5.68
CA GLY A 40 -0.02 0.97 4.83
C GLY A 40 -1.21 1.68 5.49
N ARG A 41 -1.98 0.98 6.34
CA ARG A 41 -3.14 1.56 7.03
C ARG A 41 -2.79 2.72 7.96
N VAL A 42 -1.52 2.89 8.34
CA VAL A 42 -1.04 4.05 9.11
C VAL A 42 -1.32 5.38 8.39
N LEU A 43 -1.37 5.37 7.05
CA LEU A 43 -1.73 6.56 6.28
C LEU A 43 -3.18 7.04 6.48
N PHE A 44 -4.03 6.19 7.07
CA PHE A 44 -5.44 6.43 7.32
C PHE A 44 -5.70 6.83 8.77
N VAL A 45 -4.67 7.24 9.53
CA VAL A 45 -4.81 7.58 10.96
C VAL A 45 -5.84 8.68 11.24
N THR A 46 -6.04 9.61 10.29
CA THR A 46 -7.06 10.68 10.39
C THR A 46 -8.39 10.31 9.75
N TYR A 47 -8.50 9.10 9.19
CA TYR A 47 -9.67 8.69 8.45
C TYR A 47 -10.86 8.43 9.38
N SER A 48 -12.07 8.80 8.93
CA SER A 48 -13.30 8.69 9.72
C SER A 48 -13.64 7.28 10.25
N LYS A 49 -13.19 6.21 9.58
CA LYS A 49 -13.40 4.82 10.05
C LYS A 49 -12.12 4.27 10.69
N ASP A 50 -12.29 3.58 11.82
CA ASP A 50 -11.18 2.94 12.50
C ASP A 50 -10.71 1.69 11.73
N LEU A 51 -9.55 1.79 11.07
CA LEU A 51 -8.92 0.68 10.35
C LEU A 51 -8.02 -0.18 11.26
N TYR A 52 -7.93 0.12 12.55
CA TYR A 52 -7.29 -0.73 13.55
C TYR A 52 -8.29 -1.70 14.20
N ASP A 53 -9.60 -1.47 14.04
CA ASP A 53 -10.65 -2.43 14.41
C ASP A 53 -10.69 -3.61 13.43
N VAL A 54 -9.83 -4.60 13.70
CA VAL A 54 -9.64 -5.78 12.88
C VAL A 54 -9.87 -7.07 13.66
N ASP A 55 -10.27 -8.09 12.93
CA ASP A 55 -10.32 -9.47 13.40
C ASP A 55 -9.31 -10.28 12.57
N LEU A 56 -8.21 -10.66 13.22
CA LEU A 56 -7.11 -11.42 12.60
C LEU A 56 -7.46 -12.90 12.40
N GLU A 57 -8.36 -13.46 13.22
CA GLU A 57 -8.82 -14.84 13.06
C GLU A 57 -9.71 -14.95 11.82
N ASN A 58 -10.63 -14.00 11.64
CA ASN A 58 -11.52 -13.92 10.49
C ASN A 58 -10.94 -13.14 9.30
N LYS A 59 -9.72 -12.60 9.42
CA LYS A 59 -8.99 -11.87 8.37
C LYS A 59 -9.80 -10.74 7.75
N GLN A 60 -10.27 -9.82 8.59
CA GLN A 60 -11.18 -8.75 8.18
C GLN A 60 -11.03 -7.46 8.99
N PHE A 61 -11.44 -6.36 8.38
CA PHE A 61 -11.83 -5.15 9.10
C PHE A 61 -13.26 -5.30 9.59
N ASN A 62 -13.54 -4.90 10.83
CA ASN A 62 -14.90 -4.90 11.38
C ASN A 62 -15.78 -3.75 10.83
N VAL A 63 -15.16 -2.84 10.07
CA VAL A 63 -15.83 -1.78 9.31
C VAL A 63 -16.15 -2.20 7.88
N ASN A 64 -17.16 -1.57 7.30
CA ASN A 64 -17.49 -1.73 5.88
C ASN A 64 -16.65 -0.77 5.04
N LEU A 65 -15.89 -1.29 4.09
CA LEU A 65 -15.13 -0.49 3.13
C LEU A 65 -15.79 -0.58 1.75
N ASN A 66 -15.91 0.57 1.08
CA ASN A 66 -16.37 0.69 -0.29
C ASN A 66 -15.21 0.55 -1.28
N GLY A 67 -15.52 0.59 -2.58
CA GLY A 67 -14.51 0.42 -3.63
C GLY A 67 -13.41 1.50 -3.62
N PHE A 68 -13.72 2.73 -3.22
CA PHE A 68 -12.73 3.79 -3.08
C PHE A 68 -11.75 3.49 -1.94
N GLU A 69 -12.27 3.15 -0.76
CA GLU A 69 -11.47 2.82 0.43
C GLU A 69 -10.57 1.60 0.18
N ILE A 70 -11.11 0.57 -0.46
CA ILE A 70 -10.35 -0.62 -0.89
C ILE A 70 -9.22 -0.22 -1.85
N SER A 71 -9.50 0.65 -2.81
CA SER A 71 -8.50 1.11 -3.79
C SER A 71 -7.39 1.94 -3.13
N MET A 72 -7.73 2.79 -2.16
CA MET A 72 -6.72 3.57 -1.42
C MET A 72 -5.84 2.67 -0.54
N LEU A 73 -6.42 1.66 0.12
CA LEU A 73 -5.64 0.70 0.90
C LEU A 73 -4.71 -0.14 0.02
N ALA A 74 -5.18 -0.57 -1.15
CA ALA A 74 -4.33 -1.26 -2.13
C ALA A 74 -3.16 -0.38 -2.61
N LYS A 75 -3.40 0.93 -2.83
CA LYS A 75 -2.31 1.89 -3.12
C LYS A 75 -1.34 2.03 -1.95
N ALA A 76 -1.83 2.05 -0.71
CA ALA A 76 -0.98 2.09 0.47
C ALA A 76 -0.12 0.83 0.60
N MET A 77 -0.66 -0.36 0.33
CA MET A 77 0.13 -1.59 0.24
C MET A 77 1.22 -1.50 -0.83
N LYS A 78 0.89 -0.93 -2.00
CA LYS A 78 1.87 -0.71 -3.07
C LYS A 78 2.97 0.26 -2.69
N LEU A 79 2.66 1.30 -1.94
CA LEU A 79 3.65 2.22 -1.38
C LEU A 79 4.64 1.47 -0.49
N GLU A 80 4.15 0.61 0.41
CA GLU A 80 4.99 -0.18 1.31
C GLU A 80 5.85 -1.20 0.55
N TRP A 81 5.27 -1.87 -0.45
CA TRP A 81 6.02 -2.77 -1.33
C TRP A 81 7.19 -2.04 -2.03
N ILE A 82 6.92 -0.91 -2.70
CA ILE A 82 7.96 -0.10 -3.37
C ILE A 82 9.01 0.39 -2.38
N SER A 83 8.59 0.80 -1.17
CA SER A 83 9.52 1.26 -0.14
C SER A 83 10.48 0.16 0.29
N ARG A 84 9.99 -1.08 0.47
CA ARG A 84 10.84 -2.24 0.78
C ARG A 84 11.77 -2.61 -0.38
N THR A 85 11.25 -2.66 -1.62
CA THR A 85 12.07 -2.93 -2.82
C THR A 85 13.19 -1.92 -2.96
N LYS A 86 12.89 -0.62 -2.83
CA LYS A 86 13.89 0.45 -2.89
C LYS A 86 14.97 0.29 -1.82
N ASN A 87 14.57 -0.02 -0.57
CA ASN A 87 15.53 -0.22 0.51
C ASN A 87 16.45 -1.43 0.25
N SER A 88 15.92 -2.52 -0.30
CA SER A 88 16.71 -3.68 -0.72
C SER A 88 17.73 -3.31 -1.80
N GLU A 89 17.32 -2.59 -2.84
CA GLU A 89 18.20 -2.08 -3.90
C GLU A 89 19.31 -1.17 -3.37
N GLU A 90 19.00 -0.28 -2.42
CA GLU A 90 20.00 0.57 -1.77
C GLU A 90 21.02 -0.25 -0.96
N MET A 91 20.57 -1.29 -0.26
CA MET A 91 21.46 -2.19 0.48
C MET A 91 22.37 -2.98 -0.47
N MET A 92 21.82 -3.52 -1.55
CA MET A 92 22.58 -4.26 -2.56
C MET A 92 23.64 -3.38 -3.23
N LYS A 93 23.29 -2.13 -3.55
CA LYS A 93 24.24 -1.14 -4.07
C LYS A 93 25.39 -0.88 -3.09
N LYS A 94 25.09 -0.74 -1.79
CA LYS A 94 26.12 -0.53 -0.76
C LYS A 94 27.02 -1.76 -0.57
N SER A 95 26.50 -2.98 -0.67
CA SER A 95 27.26 -4.21 -0.43
C SER A 95 28.21 -4.60 -1.57
N ILE A 96 27.87 -4.25 -2.82
CA ILE A 96 28.70 -4.58 -3.99
C ILE A 96 29.96 -3.69 -4.06
N GLY A 97 29.93 -2.48 -3.47
CA GLY A 97 31.04 -1.53 -3.50
C GLY A 97 31.29 -0.95 -4.91
N ASP A 98 31.95 0.20 -4.98
CA ASP A 98 32.23 1.03 -6.17
C ASP A 98 32.98 0.34 -7.35
N ARG A 99 33.03 -0.99 -7.41
CA ARG A 99 34.01 -1.70 -8.23
C ARG A 99 33.49 -2.39 -9.48
N ASP A 100 32.19 -2.39 -9.76
CA ASP A 100 31.60 -2.60 -11.11
C ASP A 100 30.08 -2.77 -11.01
N TYR A 101 29.35 -1.75 -10.52
CA TYR A 101 27.91 -1.68 -10.76
C TYR A 101 27.69 -0.75 -11.93
N GLN A 102 26.87 -1.15 -12.90
CA GLN A 102 26.41 -0.35 -14.04
C GLN A 102 25.75 0.96 -13.53
N ALA A 103 26.57 1.95 -13.19
CA ALA A 103 26.25 3.04 -12.26
C ALA A 103 25.13 3.96 -12.73
N VAL A 104 24.81 3.92 -14.02
CA VAL A 104 23.76 4.74 -14.64
C VAL A 104 22.39 4.07 -14.57
N GLN A 105 22.28 2.75 -14.75
CA GLN A 105 20.97 2.06 -14.79
C GLN A 105 20.35 1.89 -13.39
N GLY A 106 21.15 1.49 -12.39
CA GLY A 106 20.66 1.35 -11.01
C GLY A 106 20.28 2.67 -10.34
N TYR A 107 21.00 3.77 -10.65
CA TYR A 107 20.64 5.10 -10.16
C TYR A 107 19.29 5.58 -10.71
N ASN A 108 19.07 5.37 -12.01
CA ASN A 108 17.81 5.73 -12.67
C ASN A 108 16.62 4.94 -12.09
N TYR A 109 16.81 3.66 -11.73
CA TYR A 109 15.77 2.83 -11.13
C TYR A 109 15.38 3.31 -9.72
N ILE A 110 16.34 3.54 -8.82
CA ILE A 110 16.07 4.07 -7.47
C ILE A 110 15.39 5.45 -7.53
N ALA A 111 15.80 6.30 -8.46
CA ALA A 111 15.17 7.60 -8.69
C ALA A 111 13.71 7.46 -9.16
N GLN A 112 13.43 6.50 -10.04
CA GLN A 112 12.06 6.19 -10.46
C GLN A 112 11.21 5.65 -9.31
N LEU A 113 11.73 4.71 -8.51
CA LEU A 113 11.04 4.19 -7.33
C LEU A 113 10.71 5.30 -6.34
N SER A 114 11.67 6.19 -6.05
CA SER A 114 11.46 7.35 -5.18
C SER A 114 10.39 8.31 -5.71
N LYS A 115 10.31 8.48 -7.04
CA LYS A 115 9.27 9.30 -7.66
C LYS A 115 7.89 8.66 -7.50
N VAL A 116 7.77 7.37 -7.79
CA VAL A 116 6.50 6.64 -7.67
C VAL A 116 6.03 6.60 -6.21
N GLU A 117 6.94 6.38 -5.26
CA GLU A 117 6.64 6.41 -3.83
C GLU A 117 6.05 7.76 -3.38
N ARG A 118 6.67 8.88 -3.78
CA ARG A 118 6.14 10.21 -3.47
C ARG A 118 4.78 10.44 -4.09
N GLN A 119 4.61 10.06 -5.36
CA GLN A 119 3.35 10.22 -6.07
C GLN A 119 2.23 9.41 -5.40
N LEU A 120 2.48 8.15 -5.05
CA LEU A 120 1.50 7.32 -4.35
C LEU A 120 1.10 7.92 -3.00
N ARG A 121 2.07 8.41 -2.22
CA ARG A 121 1.79 9.04 -0.93
C ARG A 121 0.88 10.27 -1.10
N THR A 122 1.15 11.13 -2.09
CA THR A 122 0.31 12.28 -2.39
C THR A 122 -1.08 11.88 -2.86
N GLU A 123 -1.19 10.94 -3.80
CA GLU A 123 -2.49 10.48 -4.31
C GLU A 123 -3.39 9.87 -3.22
N ILE A 124 -2.79 9.15 -2.26
CA ILE A 124 -3.54 8.59 -1.13
C ILE A 124 -4.04 9.72 -0.23
N GLN A 125 -3.17 10.66 0.15
CA GLN A 125 -3.54 11.77 1.03
C GLN A 125 -4.61 12.67 0.41
N GLU A 126 -4.41 13.09 -0.84
CA GLU A 126 -5.38 13.91 -1.58
C GLU A 126 -6.70 13.17 -1.75
N GLY A 127 -6.65 11.89 -2.16
CA GLY A 127 -7.84 11.08 -2.32
C GLY A 127 -8.65 10.96 -1.02
N LEU A 128 -8.00 10.70 0.12
CA LEU A 128 -8.69 10.59 1.40
C LEU A 128 -9.35 11.90 1.80
N VAL A 129 -8.64 13.01 1.63
CA VAL A 129 -9.15 14.36 1.93
C VAL A 129 -10.36 14.68 1.05
N ASP A 130 -10.25 14.49 -0.26
CA ASP A 130 -11.35 14.74 -1.21
C ASP A 130 -12.57 13.87 -0.90
N TYR A 131 -12.34 12.60 -0.56
CA TYR A 131 -13.41 11.69 -0.17
C TYR A 131 -14.10 12.15 1.11
N GLU A 132 -13.37 12.53 2.16
CA GLU A 132 -13.97 13.02 3.41
C GLU A 132 -14.74 14.32 3.20
N TYR A 133 -14.22 15.27 2.40
CA TYR A 133 -14.94 16.49 2.05
C TYR A 133 -16.22 16.19 1.26
N SER A 134 -16.18 15.28 0.29
CA SER A 134 -17.36 14.91 -0.50
C SER A 134 -18.46 14.32 0.38
N GLN A 135 -18.09 13.49 1.36
CA GLN A 135 -19.03 12.93 2.32
C GLN A 135 -19.61 14.03 3.22
N ALA A 136 -18.77 14.92 3.76
CA ALA A 136 -19.21 16.02 4.60
C ALA A 136 -20.17 16.98 3.88
N ALA A 137 -19.89 17.32 2.62
CA ALA A 137 -20.75 18.19 1.81
C ALA A 137 -22.14 17.56 1.57
N LEU A 138 -22.19 16.26 1.25
CA LEU A 138 -23.45 15.53 1.07
C LEU A 138 -24.31 15.51 2.35
N TYR A 139 -23.70 15.40 3.53
CA TYR A 139 -24.44 15.44 4.80
C TYR A 139 -24.75 16.87 5.28
N GLY A 140 -23.93 17.87 4.91
CA GLY A 140 -24.13 19.28 5.27
C GLY A 140 -25.24 19.97 4.48
N GLU A 141 -25.52 19.54 3.25
CA GLU A 141 -26.63 20.07 2.43
C GLU A 141 -28.01 19.49 2.81
N MET A 142 -28.06 18.47 3.67
CA MET A 142 -29.30 17.85 4.18
C MET A 142 -29.71 18.32 5.59
N GLY A 143 -29.07 19.39 6.11
CA GLY A 143 -29.29 19.95 7.45
C GLY A 143 -30.18 21.19 7.49
#